data_AF-A0A924XRP6-F1
#
_entry.id   AF-A0A924XRP6-F1
#
_cell.length_a   1.000
_cell.length_b   1.000
_cell.length_c   1.000
_cell.angle_alpha   90.00
_cell.angle_beta   90.00
_cell.angle_gamma   90.00
#
_symmetry.space_group_name_H-M   'P 1'
#
loop_
_entity.id
_entity.type
_entity.pdbx_description
1 polymer ?
#
loop_
_entity_poly.entity_id
_entity_poly.type
_entity_poly.pdbx_seq_one_letter_code
_entity_poly.pdbx_strand_id
1 'polypeptide(L)' 'MKIRPVQHVDAPDLADLLNEIIARGGTTALEEPFTPEALVEDMLTGPDVICCFVAQDDKGDLGGFQSLLR' A
#
# COMPACT_ATOMS: atom_id res chain seq x y z
N MET A 1 17.79 2.00 -1.97
CA MET A 1 16.37 2.00 -2.38
C MET A 1 16.14 0.97 -3.48
N LYS A 2 15.19 0.06 -3.28
CA LYS A 2 14.85 -1.04 -4.18
C LYS A 2 13.35 -1.03 -4.48
N ILE A 3 12.98 -1.19 -5.75
CA ILE A 3 11.60 -1.48 -6.15
C ILE A 3 11.44 -2.99 -6.28
N ARG A 4 10.42 -3.56 -5.63
CA ARG A 4 10.12 -4.99 -5.70
C ARG A 4 8.61 -5.24 -5.71
N PRO A 5 8.14 -6.38 -6.23
CA PRO A 5 6.74 -6.77 -6.06
C PRO A 5 6.33 -6.75 -4.59
N VAL A 6 5.08 -6.35 -4.34
CA VAL A 6 4.49 -6.43 -3.01
C VAL A 6 4.37 -7.88 -2.56
N GLN A 7 4.52 -8.10 -1.26
CA GLN A 7 4.31 -9.37 -0.59
C GLN A 7 3.22 -9.21 0.48
N HIS A 8 2.51 -10.28 0.81
CA HIS A 8 1.44 -10.22 1.81
C HIS A 8 1.94 -9.70 3.18
N VAL A 9 3.20 -9.96 3.52
CA VAL A 9 3.82 -9.48 4.77
C VAL A 9 3.98 -7.95 4.83
N ASP A 10 3.90 -7.26 3.68
CA ASP A 10 4.02 -5.80 3.61
C ASP A 10 2.71 -5.10 4.02
N ALA A 11 1.58 -5.82 4.06
CA ALA A 11 0.25 -5.22 4.22
C ALA A 11 0.07 -4.37 5.49
N PRO A 12 0.55 -4.77 6.68
CA PRO A 12 0.42 -3.95 7.87
C PRO A 12 1.13 -2.59 7.73
N ASP A 13 2.39 -2.61 7.32
CA ASP A 13 3.20 -1.38 7.18
C ASP A 13 2.63 -0.44 6.10
N LEU A 14 2.11 -1.01 5.01
CA LEU A 14 1.49 -0.22 3.94
C LEU A 14 0.13 0.36 4.34
N ALA A 15 -0.65 -0.36 5.17
CA ALA A 15 -1.90 0.15 5.72
C ALA A 15 -1.64 1.32 6.66
N ASP A 16 -0.65 1.21 7.54
CA ASP A 16 -0.23 2.31 8.43
C ASP A 16 0.19 3.54 7.61
N LEU A 17 1.02 3.36 6.58
CA LEU A 17 1.47 4.44 5.71
C LEU A 17 0.32 5.14 4.98
N LEU A 18 -0.63 4.38 4.42
CA LEU A 18 -1.80 4.95 3.74
C LEU A 18 -2.74 5.65 4.72
N ASN A 19 -2.96 5.07 5.90
CA ASN A 19 -3.84 5.63 6.92
C ASN A 19 -3.32 6.95 7.48
N GLU A 20 -1.98 7.12 7.58
CA GLU A 20 -1.39 8.43 7.90
C GLU A 20 -1.74 9.49 6.85
N ILE A 21 -1.78 9.12 5.56
CA ILE A 21 -2.13 10.03 4.47
C ILE A 21 -3.63 10.38 4.51
N ILE A 22 -4.48 9.38 4.73
CA ILE A 22 -5.94 9.56 4.89
C ILE A 22 -6.23 10.50 6.06
N ALA A 23 -5.61 10.27 7.22
CA ALA A 23 -5.79 11.09 8.41
C ALA A 23 -5.35 12.55 8.22
N ARG A 24 -4.32 12.80 7.40
CA ARG A 24 -3.90 14.16 7.02
C ARG A 24 -4.94 14.85 6.13
N GLY A 25 -5.65 14.09 5.29
CA GLY A 25 -6.67 14.57 4.37
C GLY A 25 -6.12 15.40 3.20
N GLY A 26 -6.95 15.61 2.18
CA GLY A 26 -6.66 16.52 1.06
C GLY A 26 -5.66 16.03 0.01
N THR A 27 -5.05 14.85 0.20
CA THR A 27 -4.07 14.24 -0.72
C THR A 27 -4.56 12.93 -1.36
N THR A 28 -5.71 12.41 -0.91
CA THR A 28 -6.38 11.23 -1.47
C THR A 28 -7.89 11.43 -1.39
N ALA A 29 -8.65 10.72 -2.23
CA ALA A 29 -10.11 10.65 -2.16
C ALA A 29 -10.61 9.62 -1.12
N LEU A 30 -9.69 8.87 -0.50
CA LEU A 30 -9.99 7.93 0.57
C LEU A 30 -10.15 8.69 1.89
N GLU A 31 -11.26 8.46 2.58
CA GLU A 31 -11.60 9.13 3.84
C GLU A 31 -11.62 8.18 5.05
N GLU A 32 -11.74 6.87 4.80
CA GLU A 32 -11.82 5.84 5.83
C GLU A 32 -10.51 5.04 5.93
N PRO A 33 -9.99 4.77 7.15
CA PRO A 33 -8.80 3.95 7.32
C PRO A 33 -8.99 2.52 6.80
N PHE A 34 -7.95 1.99 6.18
CA PHE A 34 -7.87 0.60 5.74
C PHE A 34 -7.41 -0.33 6.87
N THR A 35 -8.00 -1.52 6.95
CA THR A 35 -7.32 -2.66 7.60
C THR A 35 -6.31 -3.28 6.63
N PRO A 36 -5.30 -4.02 7.12
CA PRO A 36 -4.36 -4.73 6.23
C PRO A 36 -5.06 -5.67 5.24
N GLU A 37 -6.13 -6.34 5.68
CA GLU A 37 -6.89 -7.27 4.84
C GLU A 37 -7.66 -6.55 3.74
N ALA A 38 -8.30 -5.42 4.06
CA ALA A 38 -8.99 -4.59 3.08
C ALA A 38 -7.99 -4.03 2.05
N LEU A 39 -6.80 -3.60 2.49
CA LEU A 39 -5.78 -3.07 1.59
C LEU A 39 -5.26 -4.15 0.64
N VAL A 40 -5.09 -5.38 1.15
CA VAL A 40 -4.68 -6.54 0.34
C VAL A 40 -5.66 -6.79 -0.80
N GLU A 41 -6.96 -6.82 -0.48
CA GLU A 41 -8.02 -7.08 -1.45
C GLU A 41 -8.13 -5.94 -2.49
N ASP A 42 -8.11 -4.70 -2.02
CA ASP A 42 -8.45 -3.57 -2.89
C ASP A 42 -7.26 -3.08 -3.71
N MET A 43 -6.03 -3.20 -3.19
CA MET A 43 -4.88 -2.51 -3.77
C MET A 43 -3.59 -3.34 -3.90
N LEU A 44 -3.35 -4.38 -3.11
CA LEU A 44 -2.04 -5.08 -3.16
C LEU A 44 -2.03 -6.33 -4.02
N THR A 45 -2.92 -7.30 -3.74
CA THR A 45 -2.89 -8.61 -4.40
C THR A 45 -4.27 -9.19 -4.68
N GLY A 46 -5.35 -8.42 -4.48
CA GLY A 46 -6.70 -8.88 -4.79
C GLY A 46 -7.00 -8.99 -6.28
N PRO A 47 -8.22 -9.41 -6.63
CA PRO A 47 -8.58 -9.89 -7.96
C PRO A 47 -8.49 -8.83 -9.06
N ASP A 48 -8.69 -7.56 -8.72
CA ASP A 48 -8.63 -6.43 -9.65
C ASP A 48 -7.23 -5.80 -9.74
N VAL A 49 -6.27 -6.24 -8.93
CA VAL A 49 -4.89 -5.76 -8.97
C VAL A 49 -4.13 -6.42 -10.12
N ILE A 50 -3.70 -5.64 -11.11
CA ILE A 50 -2.87 -6.09 -12.23
C ILE A 50 -1.42 -6.29 -11.76
N CYS A 51 -0.88 -5.30 -11.05
CA CYS A 51 0.41 -5.39 -10.37
C CYS A 51 0.52 -4.35 -9.26
N CYS A 52 1.34 -4.65 -8.25
CA CYS A 52 1.69 -3.71 -7.19
C CYS A 52 3.17 -3.84 -6.84
N PHE A 53 3.84 -2.71 -6.70
CA PHE A 53 5.25 -2.62 -6.32
C PHE A 53 5.42 -1.74 -5.09
N VAL A 54 6.39 -2.09 -4.26
CA VAL A 54 6.79 -1.30 -3.09
C VAL A 54 8.16 -0.68 -3.29
N ALA A 55 8.34 0.50 -2.71
CA ALA A 55 9.63 1.15 -2.56
C ALA A 55 10.20 0.82 -1.19
N GLN A 56 11.30 0.07 -1.15
CA GLN A 56 11.97 -0.34 0.08
C GLN A 56 13.32 0.39 0.19
N ASP A 57 13.65 0.90 1.38
CA ASP A 57 14.95 1.50 1.65
C ASP A 57 16.03 0.43 1.95
N ASP A 58 17.25 0.87 2.29
CA ASP A 58 18.37 -0.06 2.53
C ASP A 58 18.31 -0.73 3.91
N LYS A 59 17.40 -0.29 4.80
CA LYS A 59 17.13 -0.90 6.11
C LYS A 59 15.98 -1.89 6.06
N GLY A 60 15.19 -1.86 5.00
CA GLY A 60 14.04 -2.72 4.79
C GLY A 60 12.69 -2.01 4.98
N ASP A 61 12.70 -0.73 5.35
CA ASP A 61 11.50 0.06 5.61
C ASP A 61 10.79 0.41 4.29
N LEU A 62 9.46 0.35 4.30
CA LEU A 62 8.63 0.67 3.13
C LEU A 62 8.32 2.18 3.09
N GLY A 63 8.69 2.84 2.00
CA GLY A 63 8.43 4.26 1.77
C GLY A 63 7.16 4.55 0.97
N GLY A 64 6.50 3.51 0.46
CA GLY A 64 5.28 3.62 -0.33
C GLY A 64 5.08 2.45 -1.29
N PHE A 65 3.92 2.44 -1.93
CA PHE A 65 3.53 1.44 -2.91
C PHE A 65 2.79 2.09 -4.08
N GLN A 66 2.75 1.40 -5.21
CA GLN A 66 1.99 1.80 -6.39
C GLN A 66 1.32 0.58 -6.99
N SER A 67 0.01 0.69 -7.20
CA SER A 67 -0.81 -0.35 -7.79
C SER A 67 -1.35 0.08 -9.14
N LEU A 68 -1.40 -0.87 -10.07
CA LEU A 68 -2.19 -0.76 -11.30
C LEU A 68 -3.40 -1.69 -11.14
N LEU A 69 -4.60 -1.11 -11.18
CA LEU A 69 -5.87 -1.82 -11.05
C LEU A 69 -6.59 -1.88 -12.41
N ARG A 70 -7.57 -2.77 -12.55
CA ARG A 70 -8.46 -2.84 -13.72
C ARG A 70 -9.41 -1.65 -13.84
#